data_AF-B8CQ96-F1
#
_entry.id   AF-B8CQ96-F1
#
_cell.length_a   1.000
_cell.length_b   1.000
_cell.length_c   1.000
_cell.angle_alpha   90.00
_cell.angle_beta   90.00
_cell.angle_gamma   90.00
#
_symmetry.space_group_name_H-M   'P 1'
#
loop_
_entity.id
_entity.type
_entity.pdbx_description
1 polymer ?
#
loop_
_entity_poly.entity_id
_entity_poly.type
_entity_poly.pdbx_seq_one_letter_code
_entity_poly.pdbx_strand_id
1 'polypeptide(L)' 'MKKPTEELPPLALVTTWLWMTKPDNDEEIREKGYSNILNAFNSVSSAKQYCEKMNSLTKTLLD' A
#
# COMPACT_ATOMS: atom_id res chain seq x y z
N MET A 1 -15.21 -12.02 -18.63
CA MET A 1 -15.52 -11.19 -17.44
C MET A 1 -14.47 -10.09 -17.37
N LYS A 2 -14.85 -8.81 -17.51
CA LYS A 2 -13.94 -7.71 -17.19
C LYS A 2 -13.88 -7.66 -15.66
N LYS A 3 -12.69 -7.82 -15.07
CA LYS A 3 -12.51 -7.52 -13.63
C LYS A 3 -13.02 -6.09 -13.41
N PRO A 4 -13.78 -5.82 -12.33
CA PRO A 4 -14.10 -4.44 -11.99
C PRO A 4 -12.77 -3.69 -11.96
N THR A 5 -12.72 -2.46 -12.46
CA THR A 5 -11.54 -1.60 -12.29
C THR A 5 -11.23 -1.57 -10.80
N GLU A 6 -10.26 -2.37 -10.37
CA GLU A 6 -9.88 -2.52 -8.96
C GLU A 6 -9.36 -1.16 -8.51
N GLU A 7 -10.24 -0.36 -7.91
CA GLU A 7 -9.86 0.87 -7.27
C GLU A 7 -8.77 0.53 -6.26
N LEU A 8 -7.61 1.16 -6.43
CA LEU A 8 -6.48 0.93 -5.54
C LEU A 8 -6.92 1.26 -4.11
N PRO A 9 -6.48 0.47 -3.10
CA PRO A 9 -6.85 0.71 -1.72
C PRO A 9 -6.47 2.13 -1.28
N PRO A 10 -7.23 2.75 -0.35
CA PRO A 10 -6.93 4.09 0.14
C PRO A 10 -5.49 4.22 0.67
N LEU A 11 -4.86 5.38 0.45
CA LEU A 11 -3.46 5.64 0.84
C LEU A 11 -3.16 5.27 2.31
N ALA A 12 -4.06 5.61 3.23
CA ALA A 12 -3.91 5.31 4.65
C ALA A 12 -3.82 3.79 4.92
N LEU A 13 -4.61 3.00 4.19
CA LEU A 13 -4.63 1.55 4.31
C LEU A 13 -3.33 0.93 3.78
N VAL A 14 -2.86 1.39 2.61
CA VAL A 14 -1.58 0.91 2.04
C VAL A 14 -0.41 1.28 2.93
N THR A 15 -0.41 2.49 3.50
CA THR A 15 0.60 2.94 4.47
C THR A 15 0.62 2.08 5.73
N THR A 16 -0.56 1.67 6.20
CA THR A 16 -0.69 0.75 7.34
C THR A 16 -0.10 -0.61 7.02
N TRP A 17 -0.40 -1.19 5.85
CA TRP A 17 0.20 -2.47 5.46
C TRP A 17 1.71 -2.39 5.31
N LEU A 18 2.25 -1.28 4.77
CA LEU A 18 3.70 -1.06 4.74
C LEU A 18 4.29 -0.97 6.15
N TRP A 19 3.63 -0.29 7.09
CA TRP A 19 4.04 -0.29 8.49
C TRP A 19 4.03 -1.70 9.09
N MET A 20 3.00 -2.51 8.81
CA MET A 20 2.90 -3.89 9.29
C MET A 20 4.11 -4.74 8.88
N THR A 21 4.68 -4.52 7.68
CA THR A 21 5.86 -5.27 7.21
C THR A 21 7.17 -4.95 7.93
N LYS A 22 7.20 -3.95 8.83
CA LYS A 22 8.42 -3.60 9.58
C LYS A 22 8.86 -4.72 10.52
N PRO A 23 10.18 -4.89 10.74
CA PRO A 23 10.73 -5.96 11.58
C PRO A 23 10.33 -5.82 13.06
N ASP A 24 9.94 -4.62 13.50
CA ASP A 24 9.55 -4.35 14.89
C ASP A 24 8.15 -4.89 15.25
N ASN A 25 7.39 -5.40 14.28
CA ASN A 25 6.07 -5.99 14.52
C ASN A 25 6.14 -7.51 14.66
N ASP A 26 5.12 -8.07 15.30
CA ASP A 26 4.91 -9.52 15.39
C ASP A 26 4.86 -10.19 14.01
N GLU A 27 5.29 -11.46 13.96
CA GLU A 27 5.35 -12.24 12.72
C GLU A 27 3.98 -12.31 12.01
N GLU A 28 2.90 -12.57 12.75
CA GLU A 28 1.55 -12.61 12.18
C GLU A 28 1.13 -11.28 11.54
N ILE A 29 1.47 -10.15 12.19
CA ILE A 29 1.20 -8.81 11.67
C ILE A 29 1.99 -8.57 10.38
N ARG A 30 3.28 -8.93 10.38
CA ARG A 30 4.14 -8.82 9.19
C ARG A 30 3.59 -9.63 8.03
N GLU A 31 3.29 -10.90 8.24
CA GLU A 31 2.75 -11.80 7.22
C GLU A 31 1.43 -11.27 6.64
N LYS A 32 0.54 -10.76 7.50
CA LYS A 32 -0.71 -10.16 7.06
C LYS A 32 -0.47 -8.91 6.20
N GLY A 33 0.47 -8.06 6.60
CA GLY A 33 0.88 -6.88 5.84
C GLY A 33 1.43 -7.25 4.45
N TYR A 34 2.33 -8.24 4.40
CA TYR A 34 2.88 -8.75 3.15
C TYR A 34 1.78 -9.34 2.25
N SER A 35 0.89 -10.17 2.78
CA SER A 35 -0.20 -10.77 2.02
C SER A 35 -1.11 -9.72 1.38
N ASN A 36 -1.50 -8.69 2.14
CA ASN A 36 -2.34 -7.61 1.62
C ASN A 36 -1.63 -6.82 0.50
N ILE A 37 -0.34 -6.52 0.70
CA ILE A 37 0.47 -5.82 -0.31
C ILE A 37 0.61 -6.66 -1.59
N LEU A 38 0.92 -7.94 -1.48
CA LEU A 38 1.10 -8.82 -2.64
C LEU A 38 -0.21 -8.97 -3.42
N ASN A 39 -1.33 -9.13 -2.73
CA ASN A 39 -2.64 -9.25 -3.36
C ASN A 39 -3.05 -7.99 -4.12
N ALA A 40 -2.71 -6.80 -3.61
CA ALA A 40 -3.13 -5.52 -4.21
C ALA A 40 -2.11 -4.92 -5.19
N PHE A 41 -0.81 -5.15 -5.00
CA PHE A 41 0.27 -4.44 -5.70
C PHE A 41 1.34 -5.35 -6.31
N ASN A 42 1.24 -6.68 -6.12
CA ASN A 42 2.23 -7.70 -6.51
C ASN A 42 3.63 -7.58 -5.85
N SER A 43 3.99 -6.41 -5.31
CA SER A 43 5.27 -6.20 -4.63
C SER A 43 5.20 -5.04 -3.63
N VAL A 44 6.08 -5.09 -2.63
CA VAL A 44 6.27 -3.97 -1.68
C VAL A 44 6.78 -2.71 -2.38
N SER A 45 7.63 -2.86 -3.41
CA SER A 45 8.13 -1.72 -4.18
C SER A 45 7.00 -0.98 -4.90
N SER A 46 6.07 -1.71 -5.51
CA SER A 46 4.90 -1.15 -6.19
C SER A 46 4.00 -0.39 -5.20
N ALA A 47 3.79 -0.93 -4.00
CA ALA A 47 3.01 -0.26 -2.95
C ALA A 47 3.68 1.04 -2.46
N LYS A 48 5.02 1.05 -2.33
CA LYS A 48 5.78 2.28 -1.97
C LYS A 48 5.64 3.36 -3.04
N GLN A 49 5.81 3.00 -4.32
CA GLN A 49 5.66 3.93 -5.44
C GLN A 49 4.26 4.54 -5.50
N TYR A 50 3.21 3.74 -5.21
CA TYR A 50 1.85 4.25 -5.09
C TYR A 50 1.74 5.32 -4.01
N CYS A 51 2.27 5.07 -2.81
CA CYS A 51 2.24 6.04 -1.71
C CYS A 51 3.01 7.33 -2.04
N GLU A 52 4.17 7.23 -2.67
CA GLU A 52 4.98 8.38 -3.10
C GLU A 52 4.24 9.24 -4.13
N LYS A 53 3.63 8.60 -5.14
CA LYS A 53 2.84 9.29 -6.16
C LYS A 53 1.65 10.03 -5.56
N MET A 54 0.91 9.39 -4.65
CA MET A 54 -0.25 10.00 -4.00
C MET A 54 0.16 11.19 -3.12
N ASN A 55 1.24 11.05 -2.33
CA ASN A 55 1.76 12.14 -1.52
C ASN A 55 2.25 13.33 -2.35
N SER A 56 2.86 13.07 -3.52
CA SER A 56 3.27 14.12 -4.45
C SER A 56 2.06 14.90 -4.99
N LEU A 57 1.01 14.19 -5.43
CA LEU A 57 -0.22 14.79 -5.91
C LEU A 57 -0.93 15.63 -4.83
N THR A 58 -0.97 15.14 -3.58
CA THR A 58 -1.56 15.88 -2.46
C THR A 58 -0.80 17.18 -2.17
N LYS A 59 0.54 17.18 -2.29
CA LYS A 59 1.33 18.41 -2.11
C LYS A 59 1.05 19.43 -3.21
N THR A 60 1.06 19.01 -4.48
CA THR A 60 0.81 19.91 -5.62
C THR A 60 -0.60 20.53 -5.64
N LEU A 61 -1.59 19.90 -5.01
CA LEU A 61 -2.97 20.42 -4.94
C LEU A 61 -3.20 21.39 -3.76
N LEU A 62 -2.25 21.51 -2.84
CA LEU A 62 -2.32 22.36 -1.66
C LEU A 62 -1.35 23.57 -1.71
N ASP A 63 -0.52 23.64 -2.75
CA ASP A 63 0.35 24.79 -3.09
C ASP A 63 -0.32 25.69 -4.15
#